data_AF-A0A914XAE4-F1
#
_entry.id   AF-A0A914XAE4-F1
#
_cell.length_a   1.000
_cell.length_b   1.000
_cell.length_c   1.000
_cell.angle_alpha   90.00
_cell.angle_beta   90.00
_cell.angle_gamma   90.00
#
_symmetry.space_group_name_H-M   'P 1'
#
loop_
_entity.id
_entity.type
_entity.pdbx_description
1 polymer ?
#
loop_
_entity_poly.entity_id
_entity_poly.type
_entity_poly.pdbx_seq_one_letter_code
_entity_poly.pdbx_strand_id
1 'polypeptide(L)'
;MNERKQQAIKRHYAKLVDCLNPLRVMDRLAYLLLLEEMELIRKSQFTPQERTRELIAIILRKNEELRPFDCFIEALKKTDENHKTMAEAILKTYKHENGANVAEKVPSISHLDAGETEDDLKM
;
A
#
# COMPACT_ATOMS: atom_id res chain seq x y z
N MET A 1 2.31 12.84 -3.45
CA MET A 1 1.79 11.45 -3.46
C MET A 1 0.32 11.45 -3.87
N ASN A 2 -0.08 10.55 -4.78
CA ASN A 2 -1.45 10.46 -5.29
C ASN A 2 -2.48 10.03 -4.23
N GLU A 3 -3.76 10.33 -4.51
CA GLU A 3 -4.86 10.14 -3.58
C GLU A 3 -5.05 8.68 -3.16
N ARG A 4 -4.90 7.73 -4.08
CA ARG A 4 -5.04 6.30 -3.80
C ARG A 4 -4.00 5.80 -2.80
N LYS A 5 -2.73 6.17 -2.98
CA LYS A 5 -1.64 5.86 -2.04
C LYS A 5 -1.91 6.49 -0.66
N GLN A 6 -2.39 7.73 -0.64
CA GLN A 6 -2.80 8.38 0.62
C GLN A 6 -3.96 7.64 1.30
N GLN A 7 -4.99 7.24 0.56
CA GLN A 7 -6.17 6.57 1.08
C GLN A 7 -5.84 5.18 1.65
N ALA A 8 -4.95 4.45 0.99
CA ALA A 8 -4.44 3.18 1.48
C ALA A 8 -3.75 3.33 2.85
N ILE A 9 -2.90 4.35 3.03
CA ILE A 9 -2.28 4.65 4.34
C ILE A 9 -3.35 5.06 5.36
N LYS A 10 -4.27 5.97 4.99
CA LYS A 10 -5.31 6.49 5.88
C LYS A 10 -6.25 5.40 6.42
N ARG A 11 -6.58 4.37 5.61
CA ARG A 11 -7.40 3.23 6.07
C ARG A 11 -6.75 2.42 7.19
N HIS A 12 -5.42 2.35 7.21
CA HIS A 12 -4.66 1.64 8.24
C HIS A 12 -4.15 2.56 9.34
N TYR A 13 -4.56 3.84 9.35
CA TYR A 13 -4.02 4.88 10.22
C TYR A 13 -4.13 4.53 11.71
N ALA A 14 -5.29 4.05 12.17
CA ALA A 14 -5.48 3.70 13.58
C ALA A 14 -4.49 2.63 14.04
N LYS A 15 -4.30 1.58 13.22
CA LYS A 15 -3.35 0.49 13.51
C LYS A 15 -1.90 0.95 13.44
N LEU A 16 -1.57 1.83 12.50
CA LEU A 16 -0.25 2.45 12.45
C LEU A 16 0.01 3.24 13.74
N VAL A 17 -0.89 4.14 14.14
CA VAL A 17 -0.71 4.96 15.35
C VAL A 17 -0.52 4.11 16.61
N ASP A 18 -1.21 2.98 16.71
CA ASP A 18 -1.16 2.11 17.89
C ASP A 18 0.10 1.25 17.94
N CYS A 19 0.52 0.68 16.81
CA CYS A 19 1.51 -0.40 16.79
C CYS A 19 2.86 -0.01 16.14
N LEU A 20 2.94 1.13 15.44
CA LEU A 20 4.16 1.54 14.75
C LEU A 20 5.22 2.00 15.75
N ASN A 21 6.47 1.60 15.53
CA ASN A 21 7.62 2.22 16.18
C ASN A 21 8.21 3.31 15.27
N PRO A 22 7.85 4.59 15.48
CA PRO A 22 8.19 5.66 14.54
C PRO A 22 9.69 5.93 14.46
N LEU A 23 10.44 5.71 15.55
CA LEU A 23 11.88 5.96 15.57
C LEU A 23 12.63 4.95 14.69
N ARG A 24 12.30 3.65 14.81
CA ARG A 24 12.92 2.60 13.99
C ARG A 24 12.61 2.78 12.50
N VAL A 25 11.37 3.16 12.19
CA VAL A 25 10.94 3.38 10.80
C VAL A 25 11.56 4.66 10.24
N MET A 26 11.65 5.73 11.04
CA MET A 26 12.29 6.99 10.67
C MET A 26 13.78 6.81 10.33
N ASP A 27 14.53 5.99 11.09
CA ASP A 27 15.93 5.69 10.75
C ASP A 27 16.09 5.05 9.36
N ARG A 28 15.09 4.28 8.92
CA ARG A 28 15.04 3.71 7.56
C ARG A 28 14.60 4.71 6.49
N LEU A 29 14.07 5.86 6.89
CA LEU A 29 13.57 6.92 6.01
C LEU A 29 14.47 8.17 6.03
N ALA A 30 15.67 8.09 6.62
CA ALA A 30 16.56 9.24 6.78
C ALA A 30 16.92 9.96 5.46
N TYR A 31 16.93 9.26 4.33
CA TYR A 31 17.17 9.88 3.01
C TYR A 31 15.94 10.62 2.44
N LEU A 32 14.75 10.33 2.94
CA LEU A 32 13.48 10.94 2.52
C LEU A 32 13.08 12.12 3.41
N LEU A 33 13.49 12.06 4.68
CA LEU A 33 13.18 13.06 5.69
C LEU A 33 14.28 14.12 5.77
N LEU A 34 13.86 15.37 5.97
CA LEU A 34 14.75 16.46 6.30
C LEU A 34 15.19 16.34 7.76
N LEU A 35 16.34 16.92 8.09
CA LEU A 35 16.86 16.91 9.46
C LEU A 35 15.83 17.48 10.45
N GLU A 36 15.20 18.61 10.12
CA GLU A 36 14.18 19.26 10.95
C GLU A 36 12.95 18.37 11.17
N GLU A 37 12.54 17.58 10.17
CA GLU A 37 11.43 16.63 10.28
C GLU A 37 11.79 15.47 11.22
N MET A 38 13.03 14.97 11.13
CA MET A 38 13.52 13.94 12.03
C MET A 38 13.63 14.46 13.48
N GLU A 39 14.09 15.69 13.67
CA GLU A 39 14.15 16.31 15.00
C GLU A 39 12.77 16.54 15.60
N LEU A 40 11.79 16.92 14.77
CA LEU A 40 10.39 17.05 15.19
C LEU A 40 9.82 15.72 15.70
N ILE A 41 10.08 14.61 14.99
CA ILE A 41 9.66 13.26 15.40
C ILE A 41 10.41 12.82 16.68
N ARG A 42 11.69 13.19 16.82
CA ARG A 42 12.52 12.83 17.99
C ARG A 42 12.20 13.63 19.25
N LYS A 43 11.33 14.64 19.20
CA LYS A 43 10.95 15.43 20.38
C LYS A 43 10.60 14.50 21.56
N SER A 44 11.31 14.69 22.66
CA SER A 44 11.22 13.85 23.86
C SER A 44 9.84 13.91 24.50
N GLN A 45 9.15 15.04 24.38
CA GLN A 45 7.80 15.25 24.89
C GLN A 45 6.70 14.48 24.14
N PHE A 46 6.97 13.97 22.93
CA PHE A 46 5.96 13.23 22.16
C PHE A 46 5.85 11.78 22.61
N THR A 47 4.61 11.33 22.83
CA THR A 47 4.27 9.92 22.97
C THR A 47 4.57 9.16 21.67
N PRO A 48 4.75 7.82 21.73
CA PRO A 48 4.91 7.00 20.52
C PRO A 48 3.81 7.25 19.49
N GLN A 49 2.56 7.40 19.94
CA GLN A 49 1.42 7.68 19.08
C GLN A 49 1.56 9.04 18.38
N GLU A 50 1.92 10.10 19.12
CA GLU A 50 2.15 11.43 18.53
C GLU A 50 3.27 11.43 17.50
N ARG A 51 4.40 10.77 17.80
CA ARG A 51 5.50 10.60 16.85
C ARG A 51 5.06 9.88 15.59
N THR A 52 4.23 8.85 15.72
CA THR A 52 3.68 8.13 14.57
C THR A 52 2.74 8.99 13.74
N ARG A 53 1.84 9.75 14.37
CA ARG A 53 0.95 10.68 13.67
C ARG A 53 1.75 11.69 12.87
N GLU A 54 2.81 12.23 13.47
CA GLU A 54 3.67 13.20 12.80
C GLU A 54 4.46 12.58 11.64
N LEU A 55 5.06 11.40 11.84
CA LEU A 55 5.74 10.68 10.77
C LEU A 55 4.79 10.43 9.58
N ILE A 56 3.57 9.96 9.84
CA ILE A 56 2.59 9.74 8.77
C ILE A 56 2.21 11.06 8.10
N ALA A 57 1.98 12.13 8.87
CA ALA A 57 1.64 13.44 8.32
C ALA A 57 2.73 13.97 7.38
N ILE A 58 3.99 13.81 7.73
CA ILE A 58 5.14 14.15 6.88
C ILE A 58 5.12 13.33 5.60
N ILE A 59 5.01 12.00 5.69
CA ILE A 59 4.99 11.10 4.53
C ILE A 59 3.84 11.42 3.58
N LEU A 60 2.65 11.75 4.12
CA LEU A 60 1.48 12.12 3.31
C LEU A 60 1.68 13.43 2.53
N ARG A 61 2.51 14.35 3.03
CA ARG A 61 2.80 15.66 2.41
C ARG A 61 3.96 15.64 1.41
N LYS A 62 4.75 14.57 1.36
CA LYS A 62 5.92 14.49 0.47
C LYS A 62 5.52 14.45 -1.01
N ASN A 63 6.39 15.09 -1.82
CA ASN A 63 6.27 15.09 -3.28
C ASN A 63 6.28 13.66 -3.84
N GLU A 64 5.45 13.41 -4.85
CA GLU A 64 5.34 12.09 -5.46
C GLU A 64 6.64 11.61 -6.11
N GLU A 65 7.43 12.55 -6.65
CA GLU A 65 8.72 12.27 -7.30
C GLU A 65 9.72 11.60 -6.36
N LEU A 66 9.64 11.89 -5.06
CA LEU A 66 10.46 11.25 -4.01
C LEU A 66 9.98 9.85 -3.63
N ARG A 67 8.92 9.35 -4.28
CA ARG A 67 8.28 8.04 -4.04
C ARG A 67 8.03 7.72 -2.55
N PRO A 68 7.45 8.65 -1.77
CA PRO A 68 7.34 8.51 -0.31
C PRO A 68 6.54 7.28 0.13
N PHE A 69 5.54 6.87 -0.66
CA PHE A 69 4.78 5.65 -0.40
C PHE A 69 5.67 4.41 -0.47
N ASP A 70 6.41 4.25 -1.57
CA ASP A 70 7.23 3.07 -1.83
C ASP A 70 8.37 2.98 -0.80
N CYS A 71 8.99 4.12 -0.50
CA CYS A 71 9.99 4.25 0.57
C CYS A 71 9.40 3.87 1.95
N PHE A 72 8.20 4.34 2.27
CA PHE A 72 7.52 4.02 3.52
C PHE A 72 7.21 2.53 3.65
N ILE A 73 6.65 1.92 2.59
CA ILE A 73 6.37 0.48 2.55
C ILE A 73 7.66 -0.34 2.70
N GLU A 74 8.74 0.06 2.03
CA GLU A 74 10.02 -0.62 2.15
C GLU A 74 10.61 -0.47 3.57
N ALA A 75 10.52 0.72 4.17
CA ALA A 75 10.97 0.96 5.52
C ALA A 75 10.23 0.07 6.53
N LEU A 76 8.90 -0.06 6.40
CA LEU A 76 8.10 -0.96 7.22
C LEU A 76 8.57 -2.42 7.09
N LYS A 77 8.75 -2.90 5.85
CA LYS A 77 9.22 -4.27 5.58
C LYS A 77 10.60 -4.56 6.16
N LYS A 78 11.48 -3.55 6.25
CA LYS A 78 12.85 -3.66 6.78
C LYS A 78 12.96 -3.43 8.29
N THR A 79 11.85 -3.18 8.99
CA THR A 79 11.85 -2.85 10.43
C THR A 79 11.73 -4.11 11.31
N ASP A 80 10.64 -4.87 11.16
CA ASP A 80 10.40 -6.19 11.76
C ASP A 80 9.12 -6.83 11.16
N GLU A 81 8.79 -8.06 11.55
CA GLU A 81 7.66 -8.82 10.99
C GLU A 81 6.28 -8.18 11.28
N ASN A 82 6.12 -7.47 12.40
CA ASN A 82 4.87 -6.76 12.68
C ASN A 82 4.67 -5.61 11.70
N HIS A 83 5.72 -4.83 11.46
CA HIS A 83 5.71 -3.73 10.49
C HIS A 83 5.57 -4.23 9.05
N LYS A 84 6.20 -5.35 8.71
CA LYS A 84 6.05 -6.02 7.41
C LYS A 84 4.61 -6.44 7.15
N THR A 85 3.92 -7.01 8.14
CA THR A 85 2.49 -7.35 8.04
C THR A 85 1.63 -6.11 7.78
N MET A 86 1.95 -4.97 8.40
CA MET A 86 1.27 -3.69 8.11
C MET A 86 1.53 -3.22 6.67
N ALA A 87 2.78 -3.33 6.20
CA ALA A 87 3.15 -2.97 4.85
C ALA A 87 2.38 -3.79 3.80
N GLU A 88 2.22 -5.09 4.04
CA GLU A 88 1.45 -5.99 3.19
C GLU A 88 -0.04 -5.65 3.18
N ALA A 89 -0.62 -5.31 4.34
CA ALA A 89 -2.01 -4.89 4.44
C ALA A 89 -2.27 -3.58 3.66
N ILE A 90 -1.38 -2.59 3.78
CA ILE A 90 -1.47 -1.33 3.03
C ILE A 90 -1.34 -1.57 1.52
N LEU A 91 -0.38 -2.40 1.12
CA LEU A 91 -0.20 -2.78 -0.29
C LEU A 91 -1.42 -3.51 -0.86
N LYS A 92 -2.02 -4.42 -0.09
CA LYS A 92 -3.23 -5.14 -0.52
C LYS A 92 -4.39 -4.16 -0.74
N THR A 93 -4.58 -3.21 0.18
CA THR A 93 -5.59 -2.15 0.02
C THR A 93 -5.34 -1.32 -1.25
N TYR A 94 -4.10 -0.85 -1.45
CA TYR A 94 -3.73 -0.10 -2.64
C TYR A 94 -3.96 -0.89 -3.95
N LYS A 95 -3.56 -2.17 -3.97
CA LYS A 95 -3.73 -3.04 -5.14
C LYS A 95 -5.19 -3.38 -5.43
N HIS A 96 -6.00 -3.63 -4.40
CA HIS A 96 -7.43 -3.90 -4.58
C HIS A 96 -8.17 -2.70 -5.21
N GLU A 97 -7.82 -1.49 -4.77
CA GLU A 97 -8.36 -0.25 -5.35
C GLU A 97 -7.84 0.02 -6.77
N ASN A 98 -6.70 -0.57 -7.15
CA ASN A 98 -6.14 -0.45 -8.49
C ASN A 98 -6.65 -1.55 -9.45
N GLY A 99 -6.88 -2.77 -8.94
CA GLY A 99 -7.37 -3.92 -9.70
C GLY A 99 -8.88 -3.90 -9.98
N ALA A 100 -9.68 -3.23 -9.14
CA ALA A 100 -11.11 -3.05 -9.40
C ALA A 100 -11.43 -2.22 -10.66
N ASN A 101 -10.44 -1.54 -11.25
CA ASN A 101 -10.58 -0.82 -12.52
C ASN A 101 -10.00 -1.59 -13.73
N VAL A 102 -9.51 -2.81 -13.52
CA VAL A 102 -8.92 -3.67 -14.58
C VAL A 102 -9.51 -5.08 -14.51
N ALA A 103 -10.82 -5.19 -14.24
CA ALA A 103 -11.60 -6.32 -14.74
C ALA A 103 -12.07 -5.92 -16.15
N GLU A 104 -11.15 -5.92 -17.11
CA GLU A 104 -11.05 -7.00 -18.08
C GLU A 104 -12.44 -7.34 -18.65
N LYS A 105 -12.84 -6.50 -19.61
CA LYS A 105 -13.88 -6.81 -20.59
C LYS A 105 -13.36 -7.96 -21.43
N VAL A 106 -13.39 -9.18 -20.90
CA VAL A 106 -13.29 -10.40 -21.69
C VAL A 106 -14.53 -10.43 -22.57
N PRO A 107 -14.42 -10.34 -23.92
CA PRO A 107 -15.56 -10.68 -24.76
C PRO A 107 -15.83 -12.17 -24.52
N SER A 108 -17.00 -12.47 -23.99
CA SER A 108 -17.53 -13.84 -23.95
C SER A 108 -17.60 -14.35 -25.38
N ILE A 109 -16.59 -15.11 -25.80
CA ILE A 109 -16.68 -15.92 -27.02
C ILE A 109 -17.55 -17.11 -26.66
N SER A 110 -18.72 -17.13 -27.28
CA SER A 110 -19.72 -18.18 -27.21
C SER A 110 -19.06 -19.55 -27.38
N HIS A 111 -19.39 -20.44 -26.45
CA HIS A 111 -18.97 -21.84 -26.48
C HIS A 111 -19.50 -22.52 -27.74
N LEU A 112 -18.65 -23.39 -28.30
CA LEU A 112 -18.84 -24.15 -29.53
C LEU A 112 -20.10 -25.01 -29.47
N ASP A 113 -20.94 -24.87 -30.50
CA ASP A 113 -21.95 -25.85 -30.88
C ASP A 113 -21.23 -27.02 -31.57
N ALA A 114 -21.16 -28.16 -30.89
CA ALA A 114 -20.70 -29.42 -31.45
C ALA A 114 -21.88 -30.41 -31.42
N GLY A 115 -22.68 -30.38 -32.47
CA GLY A 115 -23.66 -31.41 -32.78
C GLY A 115 -23.38 -31.95 -34.19
N GLU A 116 -22.45 -32.88 -34.31
CA GLU A 116 -22.28 -33.67 -35.53
C GLU A 116 -23.53 -34.53 -35.74
N THR A 117 -24.18 -34.33 -36.88
CA THR A 117 -25.29 -35.11 -37.40
C THR A 117 -24.77 -36.43 -37.97
N GLU A 118 -25.12 -37.57 -37.36
CA GLU A 118 -25.05 -38.88 -38.02
C GLU A 118 -26.26 -39.01 -38.95
N ASP A 119 -26.02 -38.84 -40.25
CA ASP A 119 -27.00 -39.06 -41.32
C ASP A 119 -26.86 -40.48 -41.89
N ASP A 120 -28.00 -41.14 -41.94
CA ASP A 120 -28.30 -42.49 -42.38
C ASP A 120 -27.96 -42.68 -43.88
N LEU A 121 -27.04 -43.57 -44.22
CA LEU A 121 -26.84 -43.99 -45.61
C LEU A 121 -27.06 -45.49 -45.78
N LYS A 122 -28.28 -45.82 -46.17
CA LYS A 122 -28.63 -47.03 -46.93
C LYS A 122 -27.81 -47.14 -48.22
N MET A 123 -27.16 -48.29 -48.42
CA MET A 123 -27.12 -49.04 -49.69
C MET A 123 -26.64 -50.46 -49.45
#